data_AF-A0A2V8HNT8-F1
#
_entry.id   AF-A0A2V8HNT8-F1
#
_cell.length_a   1.000
_cell.length_b   1.000
_cell.length_c   1.000
_cell.angle_alpha   90.00
_cell.angle_beta   90.00
_cell.angle_gamma   90.00
#
_symmetry.space_group_name_H-M   'P 1'
#
loop_
_entity.id
_entity.type
_entity.pdbx_description
1 polymer ?
#
loop_
_entity_poly.entity_id
_entity_poly.type
_entity_poly.pdbx_seq_one_letter_code
_entity_poly.pdbx_strand_id
1 'polypeptide(L)'
;MFTLKLDSRQATIRRWLLTLTAVNLALTAGTALFIHEWARLDHYGPRGRAFITYVLVQTHLATENVVAAWYSSMLLLGVAVAALAAFAVDRRCERGKRERRLSAGWLFFAAAFVVLSLDEIGSYHERIGMLVALNPHHTSALGWVYVLAIPIALVGLFMMAFAWFHLRRVPVSFWLMAAGVVLFLSDPMLEQAEMAILRTGAAPGSFAMSVHNALLIFEEGVVELFGTLSFLAAILVYIRRTAGTDVVEWQVDRRVAASVALIVAALFAVAVPVARWTVAVLPPGDTGIPANWFPAAALAACALVAVAVQGRRAKPAAALCLALSAYFGAGLYGYTSWLARSHAAEAAAVGAALAAIPLVTRSSTFDLVA
;
A
#
# COMPACT_ATOMS: atom_id res chain seq x y z
N MET A 1 17.50 7.69 24.16
CA MET A 1 16.52 6.66 23.72
C MET A 1 15.18 7.35 23.48
N PHE A 2 14.30 6.76 22.67
CA PHE A 2 12.88 7.12 22.62
C PHE A 2 12.03 5.85 22.62
N THR A 3 10.80 5.97 23.10
CA THR A 3 9.86 4.85 23.18
C THR A 3 8.91 4.89 22.00
N LEU A 4 8.91 3.86 21.17
CA LEU A 4 7.84 3.59 20.21
C LEU A 4 6.71 2.86 20.91
N LYS A 5 5.47 3.33 20.73
CA LYS A 5 4.28 2.70 21.32
C LYS A 5 3.33 2.23 20.23
N LEU A 6 2.92 0.97 20.30
CA LEU A 6 1.79 0.43 19.55
C LEU A 6 0.64 0.15 20.51
N ASP A 7 -0.47 0.86 20.36
CA ASP A 7 -1.69 0.63 21.13
C ASP A 7 -2.44 -0.59 20.55
N SER A 8 -2.21 -1.75 21.17
CA SER A 8 -2.81 -3.04 20.80
C SER A 8 -4.16 -3.28 21.48
N ARG A 9 -4.76 -2.29 22.15
CA ARG A 9 -6.09 -2.43 22.77
C ARG A 9 -7.15 -2.81 21.73
N GLN A 10 -8.07 -3.69 22.13
CA GLN A 10 -9.20 -4.14 21.28
C GLN A 10 -9.94 -2.98 20.66
N ALA A 11 -10.31 -1.99 21.48
CA ALA A 11 -11.09 -0.85 21.07
C ALA A 11 -10.32 0.04 20.09
N THR A 12 -8.99 0.10 20.21
CA THR A 12 -8.14 0.84 19.27
C THR A 12 -8.09 0.09 17.94
N ILE A 13 -7.68 -1.19 17.93
CA ILE A 13 -7.64 -2.01 16.70
C ILE A 13 -8.99 -2.01 15.98
N ARG A 14 -10.10 -2.23 16.70
CA ARG A 14 -11.45 -2.21 16.14
C ARG A 14 -11.78 -0.87 15.47
N ARG A 15 -11.44 0.26 16.11
CA ARG A 15 -11.66 1.59 15.52
C ARG A 15 -10.86 1.77 14.23
N TRP A 16 -9.59 1.39 14.22
CA TRP A 16 -8.77 1.45 13.01
C TRP A 16 -9.36 0.61 11.88
N LEU A 17 -9.70 -0.65 12.15
CA LEU A 17 -10.29 -1.54 11.14
C LEU A 17 -11.63 -1.00 10.62
N LEU A 18 -12.51 -0.49 11.49
CA LEU A 18 -13.77 0.11 11.06
C LEU A 18 -13.57 1.37 10.21
N THR A 19 -12.60 2.22 10.57
CA THR A 19 -12.26 3.40 9.76
C THR A 19 -11.73 2.99 8.38
N LEU A 20 -10.82 2.01 8.33
CA LEU A 20 -10.29 1.51 7.05
C LEU A 20 -11.38 0.84 6.22
N THR A 21 -12.26 0.03 6.81
CA THR A 21 -13.44 -0.52 6.13
C THR A 21 -14.32 0.58 5.54
N ALA A 22 -14.58 1.65 6.29
CA ALA A 22 -15.39 2.76 5.80
C ALA A 22 -14.73 3.48 4.62
N VAL A 23 -13.39 3.66 4.67
CA VAL A 23 -12.63 4.24 3.56
C VAL A 23 -12.65 3.31 2.33
N ASN A 24 -12.41 2.00 2.50
CA ASN A 24 -12.50 1.01 1.42
C ASN A 24 -13.87 1.10 0.74
N LEU A 25 -14.96 1.02 1.51
CA LEU A 25 -16.32 1.12 0.97
C LEU A 25 -16.57 2.43 0.24
N ALA A 26 -16.05 3.56 0.76
CA ALA A 26 -16.18 4.86 0.11
C ALA A 26 -15.42 4.91 -1.23
N LEU A 27 -14.23 4.32 -1.32
CA LEU A 27 -13.46 4.23 -2.56
C LEU A 27 -14.09 3.27 -3.56
N THR A 28 -14.59 2.11 -3.13
CA THR A 28 -15.36 1.18 -3.98
C THR A 28 -16.60 1.86 -4.57
N ALA A 29 -17.36 2.58 -3.73
CA ALA A 29 -18.52 3.34 -4.19
C ALA A 29 -18.13 4.51 -5.11
N GLY A 30 -17.00 5.17 -4.83
CA GLY A 30 -16.44 6.22 -5.68
C GLY A 30 -16.01 5.71 -7.05
N THR A 31 -15.38 4.54 -7.13
CA THR A 31 -15.05 3.83 -8.38
C THR A 31 -16.31 3.55 -9.19
N ALA A 32 -17.35 2.99 -8.56
CA ALA A 32 -18.63 2.76 -9.22
C ALA A 32 -19.28 4.04 -9.75
N LEU A 33 -19.26 5.12 -8.94
CA LEU A 33 -19.77 6.42 -9.33
C LEU A 33 -18.96 7.01 -10.49
N PHE A 34 -17.62 6.93 -10.46
CA PHE A 34 -16.77 7.39 -11.54
C PHE A 34 -17.10 6.69 -12.86
N ILE A 35 -17.16 5.37 -12.87
CA ILE A 35 -17.48 4.59 -14.07
C ILE A 35 -18.85 4.99 -14.64
N HIS A 36 -19.85 5.14 -13.76
CA HIS A 36 -21.19 5.54 -14.14
C HIS A 36 -21.25 6.94 -14.76
N GLU A 37 -20.56 7.92 -14.15
CA GLU A 37 -20.55 9.29 -14.65
C GLU A 37 -19.67 9.48 -15.89
N TRP A 38 -18.55 8.75 -15.96
CA TRP A 38 -17.65 8.74 -17.10
C TRP A 38 -18.35 8.24 -18.37
N ALA A 39 -19.15 7.19 -18.26
CA ALA A 39 -19.97 6.69 -19.37
C ALA A 39 -20.98 7.71 -19.92
N ARG A 40 -21.26 8.79 -19.17
CA ARG A 40 -22.19 9.86 -19.53
C ARG A 40 -21.49 11.21 -19.68
N LEU A 41 -20.17 11.24 -19.81
CA LEU A 41 -19.37 12.46 -19.84
C LEU A 41 -19.92 13.50 -20.85
N ASP A 42 -20.49 13.03 -21.97
CA ASP A 42 -21.05 13.90 -23.00
C ASP A 42 -22.30 14.68 -22.60
N HIS A 43 -23.04 14.22 -21.60
CA HIS A 43 -24.23 14.90 -21.07
C HIS A 43 -23.88 16.10 -20.18
N TYR A 44 -22.60 16.24 -19.81
CA TYR A 44 -22.13 17.28 -18.92
C TYR A 44 -21.54 18.47 -19.69
N GLY A 45 -21.87 19.68 -19.22
CA GLY A 45 -21.16 20.88 -19.63
C GLY A 45 -19.71 20.93 -19.13
N PRO A 46 -18.90 21.94 -19.51
CA PRO A 46 -17.46 21.97 -19.24
C PRO A 46 -17.09 21.79 -17.75
N ARG A 47 -17.88 22.37 -16.83
CA ARG A 47 -17.64 22.23 -15.39
C ARG A 47 -17.88 20.82 -14.88
N GLY A 48 -18.93 20.14 -15.36
CA GLY A 48 -19.22 18.75 -14.98
C GLY A 48 -18.15 17.80 -15.50
N ARG A 49 -17.73 17.98 -16.76
CA ARG A 49 -16.60 17.22 -17.33
C ARG A 49 -15.31 17.41 -16.53
N ALA A 50 -15.00 18.65 -16.15
CA ALA A 50 -13.84 18.95 -15.31
C ALA A 50 -13.96 18.28 -13.93
N PHE A 51 -15.12 18.34 -13.28
CA PHE A 51 -15.32 17.67 -11.99
C PHE A 51 -15.09 16.16 -12.08
N ILE A 52 -15.67 15.50 -13.09
CA ILE A 52 -15.50 14.05 -13.29
C ILE A 52 -14.02 13.72 -13.53
N THR A 53 -13.37 14.47 -14.42
CA THR A 53 -11.99 14.22 -14.87
C THR A 53 -10.93 14.53 -13.80
N TYR A 54 -11.17 15.51 -12.92
CA TYR A 54 -10.14 15.96 -11.96
C TYR A 54 -10.44 15.58 -10.51
N VAL A 55 -11.72 15.44 -10.14
CA VAL A 55 -12.13 15.17 -8.75
C VAL A 55 -12.62 13.73 -8.61
N LEU A 56 -13.58 13.32 -9.45
CA LEU A 56 -14.20 12.00 -9.28
C LEU A 56 -13.22 10.87 -9.62
N VAL A 57 -12.35 11.07 -10.61
CA VAL A 57 -11.25 10.13 -10.96
C VAL A 57 -10.36 9.81 -9.75
N GLN A 58 -10.27 10.70 -8.76
CA GLN A 58 -9.43 10.49 -7.57
C GLN A 58 -9.89 9.31 -6.71
N THR A 59 -11.12 8.82 -6.95
CA THR A 59 -11.71 7.67 -6.24
C THR A 59 -11.75 6.39 -7.08
N HIS A 60 -11.24 6.42 -8.32
CA HIS A 60 -11.22 5.27 -9.21
C HIS A 60 -10.00 4.39 -8.91
N LEU A 61 -10.24 3.16 -8.45
CA LEU A 61 -9.17 2.25 -8.02
C LEU A 61 -8.33 1.73 -9.19
N ALA A 62 -8.96 1.39 -10.32
CA ALA A 62 -8.27 1.00 -11.56
C ALA A 62 -7.62 2.18 -12.32
N THR A 63 -7.20 3.24 -11.63
CA THR A 63 -6.44 4.32 -12.26
C THR A 63 -5.21 4.64 -11.44
N GLU A 64 -4.09 4.61 -12.15
CA GLU A 64 -2.79 4.92 -11.60
C GLU A 64 -2.65 6.39 -11.22
N ASN A 65 -1.81 6.67 -10.21
CA ASN A 65 -1.49 8.02 -9.76
C ASN A 65 -2.72 8.84 -9.36
N VAL A 66 -3.67 8.22 -8.65
CA VAL A 66 -4.80 8.92 -8.03
C VAL A 66 -4.85 8.63 -6.53
N VAL A 67 -5.71 9.36 -5.79
CA VAL A 67 -5.81 9.20 -4.34
C VAL A 67 -6.20 7.75 -3.95
N ALA A 68 -7.02 7.07 -4.75
CA ALA A 68 -7.38 5.67 -4.54
C ALA A 68 -6.16 4.73 -4.60
N ALA A 69 -5.36 4.79 -5.68
CA ALA A 69 -4.11 4.02 -5.81
C ALA A 69 -3.09 4.36 -4.70
N TRP A 70 -2.92 5.65 -4.35
CA TRP A 70 -2.10 6.03 -3.19
C TRP A 70 -2.59 5.36 -1.90
N TYR A 71 -3.90 5.35 -1.68
CA TYR A 71 -4.48 4.73 -0.50
C TYR A 71 -4.24 3.22 -0.47
N SER A 72 -4.50 2.50 -1.56
CA SER A 72 -4.24 1.06 -1.64
C SER A 72 -2.76 0.75 -1.37
N SER A 73 -1.87 1.50 -2.02
CA SER A 73 -0.42 1.39 -1.83
C SER A 73 0.00 1.61 -0.37
N MET A 74 -0.51 2.64 0.30
CA MET A 74 -0.18 2.90 1.70
C MET A 74 -0.83 1.90 2.67
N LEU A 75 -1.96 1.29 2.30
CA LEU A 75 -2.58 0.21 3.06
C LEU A 75 -1.71 -1.07 3.00
N LEU A 76 -1.19 -1.42 1.82
CA LEU A 76 -0.21 -2.50 1.62
C LEU A 76 1.07 -2.23 2.44
N LEU A 77 1.60 -1.01 2.41
CA LEU A 77 2.74 -0.62 3.25
C LEU A 77 2.42 -0.75 4.75
N GLY A 78 1.19 -0.44 5.14
CA GLY A 78 0.68 -0.65 6.50
C GLY A 78 0.73 -2.13 6.93
N VAL A 79 0.37 -3.06 6.04
CA VAL A 79 0.54 -4.51 6.27
C VAL A 79 2.01 -4.86 6.48
N ALA A 80 2.91 -4.32 5.65
CA ALA A 80 4.34 -4.57 5.80
C ALA A 80 4.89 -4.07 7.15
N VAL A 81 4.52 -2.87 7.57
CA VAL A 81 4.91 -2.32 8.88
C VAL A 81 4.32 -3.15 10.03
N ALA A 82 3.07 -3.59 9.92
CA ALA A 82 2.46 -4.48 10.90
C ALA A 82 3.19 -5.83 10.96
N ALA A 83 3.61 -6.40 9.83
CA ALA A 83 4.39 -7.63 9.79
C ALA A 83 5.75 -7.47 10.50
N LEU A 84 6.45 -6.34 10.29
CA LEU A 84 7.67 -6.01 11.03
C LEU A 84 7.41 -5.89 12.54
N ALA A 85 6.29 -5.31 12.94
CA ALA A 85 5.90 -5.25 14.35
C ALA A 85 5.62 -6.65 14.93
N ALA A 86 4.94 -7.53 14.17
CA ALA A 86 4.70 -8.92 14.57
C ALA A 86 6.01 -9.71 14.71
N PHE A 87 6.96 -9.53 13.78
CA PHE A 87 8.31 -10.06 13.92
C PHE A 87 8.94 -9.60 15.23
N ALA A 88 8.93 -8.30 15.53
CA ALA A 88 9.53 -7.75 16.74
C ALA A 88 8.85 -8.25 18.03
N VAL A 89 7.53 -8.47 18.02
CA VAL A 89 6.79 -9.09 19.13
C VAL A 89 7.23 -10.54 19.32
N ASP A 90 7.27 -11.33 18.24
CA ASP A 90 7.71 -12.71 18.30
C ASP A 90 9.11 -12.81 18.89
N ARG A 91 10.06 -12.02 18.38
CA ARG A 91 11.47 -11.97 18.85
C ARG A 91 11.61 -11.73 20.35
N ARG A 92 10.64 -11.07 20.99
CA ARG A 92 10.63 -10.80 22.44
C ARG A 92 10.00 -11.92 23.25
N CYS A 93 9.00 -12.59 22.68
CA CYS A 93 8.23 -13.65 23.34
C CYS A 93 8.79 -15.06 23.08
N GLU A 94 9.86 -15.20 22.29
CA GLU A 94 10.36 -16.50 21.83
C GLU A 94 10.73 -17.46 22.97
N ARG A 95 10.31 -18.72 22.82
CA ARG A 95 10.62 -19.82 23.74
C ARG A 95 11.47 -20.94 23.11
N GLY A 96 11.87 -20.83 21.83
CA GLY A 96 12.58 -21.91 21.13
C GLY A 96 13.15 -21.56 19.76
N LYS A 97 14.07 -22.41 19.27
CA LYS A 97 14.74 -22.25 17.95
C LYS A 97 13.76 -22.35 16.78
N ARG A 98 12.70 -23.15 16.91
CA ARG A 98 11.69 -23.36 15.85
C ARG A 98 10.85 -22.11 15.66
N GLU A 99 10.32 -21.56 16.76
CA GLU A 99 9.54 -20.32 16.78
C GLU A 99 10.35 -19.16 16.21
N ARG A 100 11.64 -19.10 16.54
CA ARG A 100 12.58 -18.14 15.98
C ARG A 100 12.74 -18.21 14.46
N ARG A 101 12.73 -19.42 13.90
CA ARG A 101 12.81 -19.60 12.43
C ARG A 101 11.48 -19.23 11.78
N LEU A 102 10.36 -19.62 12.39
CA LEU A 102 9.04 -19.28 11.88
C LEU A 102 8.80 -17.78 11.90
N SER A 103 9.24 -17.05 12.94
CA SER A 103 9.05 -15.59 13.00
C SER A 103 9.69 -14.85 11.83
N ALA A 104 10.77 -15.36 11.23
CA ALA A 104 11.37 -14.79 10.02
C ALA A 104 10.41 -14.75 8.82
N GLY A 105 9.34 -15.56 8.81
CA GLY A 105 8.28 -15.49 7.81
C GLY A 105 7.61 -14.12 7.77
N TRP A 106 7.51 -13.41 8.89
CA TRP A 106 7.02 -12.03 8.92
C TRP A 106 7.89 -11.06 8.12
N LEU A 107 9.20 -11.31 8.01
CA LEU A 107 10.09 -10.49 7.18
C LEU A 107 9.81 -10.71 5.69
N PHE A 108 9.46 -11.93 5.30
CA PHE A 108 8.99 -12.20 3.94
C PHE A 108 7.69 -11.46 3.64
N PHE A 109 6.71 -11.49 4.55
CA PHE A 109 5.48 -10.71 4.41
C PHE A 109 5.79 -9.22 4.26
N ALA A 110 6.66 -8.66 5.11
CA ALA A 110 7.06 -7.26 5.01
C ALA A 110 7.67 -6.93 3.64
N ALA A 111 8.56 -7.77 3.13
CA ALA A 111 9.17 -7.58 1.82
C ALA A 111 8.14 -7.69 0.68
N ALA A 112 7.28 -8.71 0.68
CA ALA A 112 6.27 -8.92 -0.33
C ALA A 112 5.28 -7.74 -0.40
N PHE A 113 4.77 -7.28 0.75
CA PHE A 113 3.83 -6.15 0.80
C PHE A 113 4.49 -4.80 0.50
N VAL A 114 5.80 -4.63 0.72
CA VAL A 114 6.53 -3.45 0.22
C VAL A 114 6.61 -3.48 -1.31
N VAL A 115 6.88 -4.64 -1.90
CA VAL A 115 6.92 -4.78 -3.37
C VAL A 115 5.54 -4.50 -3.97
N LEU A 116 4.48 -5.09 -3.42
CA LEU A 116 3.10 -4.82 -3.86
C LEU A 116 2.74 -3.33 -3.68
N SER A 117 3.09 -2.73 -2.54
CA SER A 117 2.87 -1.29 -2.32
C SER A 117 3.59 -0.42 -3.37
N LEU A 118 4.81 -0.78 -3.75
CA LEU A 118 5.56 -0.07 -4.79
C LEU A 118 4.95 -0.27 -6.18
N ASP A 119 4.50 -1.49 -6.45
CA ASP A 119 3.84 -1.88 -7.70
C ASP A 119 2.52 -1.13 -7.89
N GLU A 120 1.72 -0.97 -6.84
CA GLU A 120 0.44 -0.24 -6.85
C GLU A 120 0.53 1.25 -7.25
N ILE A 121 1.70 1.89 -7.10
CA ILE A 121 1.94 3.25 -7.64
C ILE A 121 2.74 3.18 -8.95
N GLY A 122 3.50 2.10 -9.14
CA GLY A 122 4.48 1.95 -10.21
C GLY A 122 3.97 1.29 -11.47
N SER A 123 2.89 0.51 -11.35
CA SER A 123 2.34 -0.38 -12.37
C SER A 123 3.43 -1.26 -13.00
N TYR A 124 4.26 -1.91 -12.18
CA TYR A 124 5.37 -2.72 -12.69
C TYR A 124 4.88 -4.02 -13.31
N HIS A 125 3.88 -4.67 -12.71
CA HIS A 125 3.34 -5.92 -13.26
C HIS A 125 2.80 -5.72 -14.68
N GLU A 126 2.12 -4.61 -14.96
CA GLU A 126 1.65 -4.27 -16.31
C GLU A 126 2.80 -4.14 -17.32
N ARG A 127 3.85 -3.40 -16.94
CA ARG A 127 5.05 -3.24 -17.78
C ARG A 127 5.76 -4.58 -18.03
N ILE A 128 5.77 -5.48 -17.05
CA ILE A 128 6.31 -6.83 -17.19
C ILE A 128 5.44 -7.65 -18.17
N GLY A 129 4.11 -7.52 -18.09
CA GLY A 129 3.18 -8.15 -19.03
C GLY A 129 3.46 -7.79 -20.49
N MET A 130 3.90 -6.55 -20.73
CA MET A 130 4.26 -6.06 -22.06
C MET A 130 5.55 -6.66 -22.62
N LEU A 131 6.43 -7.23 -21.80
CA LEU A 131 7.66 -7.87 -22.30
C LEU A 131 7.36 -9.09 -23.19
N VAL A 132 6.20 -9.73 -23.02
CA VAL A 132 5.79 -10.88 -23.83
C VAL A 132 5.43 -10.47 -25.27
N ALA A 133 5.10 -9.20 -25.50
CA ALA A 133 4.88 -8.66 -26.85
C ALA A 133 6.18 -8.61 -27.69
N LEU A 134 7.36 -8.84 -27.10
CA LEU A 134 8.62 -8.99 -27.81
C LEU A 134 8.80 -10.38 -28.45
N ASN A 135 7.86 -11.31 -28.26
CA ASN A 135 7.91 -12.63 -28.88
C ASN A 135 7.45 -12.54 -30.36
N PRO A 136 8.32 -12.79 -31.35
CA PRO A 136 8.02 -12.56 -32.78
C PRO A 136 6.93 -13.47 -33.37
N HIS A 137 6.46 -14.46 -32.60
CA HIS A 137 5.62 -15.55 -33.09
C HIS A 137 4.16 -15.55 -32.60
N HIS A 138 3.69 -14.56 -31.82
CA HIS A 138 2.30 -14.61 -31.31
C HIS A 138 1.50 -13.31 -31.36
N THR A 139 0.23 -13.53 -31.72
CA THR A 139 -0.85 -12.63 -32.16
C THR A 139 -1.63 -11.95 -31.02
N SER A 140 -1.13 -11.95 -29.79
CA SER A 140 -1.69 -11.19 -28.67
C SER A 140 -0.72 -11.17 -27.49
N ALA A 141 -0.57 -10.04 -26.80
CA ALA A 141 0.16 -9.98 -25.54
C ALA A 141 -0.48 -10.98 -24.56
N LEU A 142 0.31 -11.93 -24.03
CA LEU A 142 -0.25 -12.93 -23.12
C LEU A 142 -0.75 -12.26 -21.83
N GLY A 143 -0.31 -11.06 -21.46
CA GLY A 143 -0.70 -10.42 -20.19
C GLY A 143 0.16 -10.94 -19.06
N TRP A 144 0.39 -10.10 -18.05
CA TRP A 144 1.35 -10.37 -16.97
C TRP A 144 0.98 -11.61 -16.14
N VAL A 145 -0.31 -11.94 -16.06
CA VAL A 145 -0.83 -13.10 -15.32
C VAL A 145 -0.10 -14.39 -15.69
N TYR A 146 0.21 -14.63 -16.97
CA TYR A 146 0.90 -15.87 -17.37
C TYR A 146 2.38 -15.89 -16.94
N VAL A 147 3.02 -14.72 -16.82
CA VAL A 147 4.41 -14.61 -16.37
C VAL A 147 4.48 -14.74 -14.85
N LEU A 148 3.53 -14.15 -14.13
CA LEU A 148 3.54 -14.05 -12.67
C LEU A 148 2.71 -15.11 -11.95
N ALA A 149 1.90 -15.92 -12.66
CA ALA A 149 1.06 -16.94 -12.04
C ALA A 149 1.82 -17.91 -11.11
N ILE A 150 2.97 -18.43 -11.56
CA ILE A 150 3.78 -19.34 -10.73
C ILE A 150 4.36 -18.61 -9.51
N PRO A 151 5.05 -17.46 -9.65
CA PRO A 151 5.47 -16.65 -8.51
C PRO A 151 4.34 -16.35 -7.52
N ILE A 152 3.17 -15.91 -8.00
CA ILE A 152 2.01 -15.57 -7.17
C ILE A 152 1.50 -16.80 -6.40
N ALA A 153 1.35 -17.94 -7.09
CA ALA A 153 0.92 -19.19 -6.46
C ALA A 153 1.91 -19.66 -5.37
N LEU A 154 3.22 -19.51 -5.61
CA LEU A 154 4.25 -19.86 -4.63
C LEU A 154 4.22 -18.92 -3.41
N VAL A 155 4.01 -17.62 -3.62
CA VAL A 155 3.81 -16.64 -2.54
C VAL A 155 2.58 -17.00 -1.72
N GLY A 156 1.43 -17.25 -2.36
CA GLY A 156 0.20 -17.65 -1.69
C GLY A 156 0.34 -18.96 -0.90
N LEU A 157 1.00 -19.97 -1.49
CA LEU A 157 1.30 -21.24 -0.81
C LEU A 157 2.19 -21.03 0.41
N PHE A 158 3.24 -20.20 0.28
CA PHE A 158 4.09 -19.84 1.41
C PHE A 158 3.28 -19.15 2.52
N MET A 159 2.46 -18.16 2.17
CA MET A 159 1.63 -17.43 3.15
C MET A 159 0.66 -18.36 3.88
N MET A 160 0.03 -19.31 3.18
CA MET A 160 -0.85 -20.31 3.79
C MET A 160 -0.09 -21.31 4.66
N ALA A 161 1.07 -21.79 4.22
CA ALA A 161 1.91 -22.66 5.02
C ALA A 161 2.37 -21.94 6.30
N PHE A 162 2.82 -20.70 6.18
CA PHE A 162 3.16 -19.84 7.31
C PHE A 162 1.98 -19.66 8.27
N ALA A 163 0.79 -19.32 7.75
CA ALA A 163 -0.42 -19.18 8.54
C ALA A 163 -0.74 -20.46 9.32
N TRP A 164 -0.67 -21.62 8.65
CA TRP A 164 -0.94 -22.91 9.26
C TRP A 164 0.07 -23.26 10.36
N PHE A 165 1.37 -23.13 10.10
CA PHE A 165 2.39 -23.54 11.07
C PHE A 165 2.57 -22.55 12.22
N HIS A 166 2.30 -21.26 11.99
CA HIS A 166 2.56 -20.18 12.96
C HIS A 166 1.30 -19.63 13.61
N LEU A 167 0.25 -19.37 12.83
CA LEU A 167 -0.95 -18.63 13.29
C LEU A 167 -2.09 -19.52 13.78
N ARG A 168 -2.06 -20.84 13.54
CA ARG A 168 -3.17 -21.75 13.93
C ARG A 168 -3.56 -21.72 15.41
N ARG A 169 -2.67 -21.28 16.30
CA ARG A 169 -2.93 -21.11 17.74
C ARG A 169 -3.77 -19.86 18.04
N VAL A 170 -3.86 -18.93 17.09
CA VAL A 170 -4.70 -17.73 17.12
C VAL A 170 -5.70 -17.84 15.96
N PRO A 171 -6.80 -18.63 16.11
CA PRO A 171 -7.64 -19.05 14.99
C PRO A 171 -8.25 -17.89 14.20
N VAL A 172 -8.60 -16.78 14.88
CA VAL A 172 -9.11 -15.58 14.21
C VAL A 172 -8.06 -15.00 13.25
N SER A 173 -6.80 -14.91 13.67
CA SER A 173 -5.71 -14.45 12.80
C SER A 173 -5.46 -15.42 11.65
N PHE A 174 -5.54 -16.73 11.89
CA PHE A 174 -5.42 -17.74 10.84
C PHE A 174 -6.49 -17.57 9.75
N TRP A 175 -7.77 -17.45 10.13
CA TRP A 175 -8.85 -17.34 9.15
C TRP A 175 -8.84 -16.01 8.40
N LEU A 176 -8.49 -14.90 9.06
CA LEU A 176 -8.31 -13.61 8.39
C LEU A 176 -7.13 -13.66 7.40
N MET A 177 -6.02 -14.29 7.77
CA MET A 177 -4.86 -14.48 6.88
C MET A 177 -5.25 -15.34 5.67
N ALA A 178 -5.96 -16.45 5.89
CA ALA A 178 -6.43 -17.33 4.84
C ALA A 178 -7.40 -16.61 3.88
N ALA A 179 -8.33 -15.82 4.42
CA ALA A 179 -9.23 -14.99 3.61
C ALA A 179 -8.44 -13.99 2.76
N GLY A 180 -7.45 -13.31 3.33
CA GLY A 180 -6.56 -12.41 2.60
C GLY A 180 -5.86 -13.10 1.43
N VAL A 181 -5.29 -14.30 1.66
CA VAL A 181 -4.63 -15.08 0.59
C VAL A 181 -5.61 -15.52 -0.48
N VAL A 182 -6.80 -16.01 -0.12
CA VAL A 182 -7.81 -16.45 -1.11
C VAL A 182 -8.27 -15.30 -1.98
N LEU A 183 -8.50 -14.12 -1.38
CA LEU A 183 -8.85 -12.92 -2.13
C LEU A 183 -7.72 -12.54 -3.11
N PHE A 184 -6.48 -12.39 -2.63
CA PHE A 184 -5.35 -12.05 -3.50
C PHE A 184 -5.08 -13.09 -4.60
N LEU A 185 -5.32 -14.38 -4.36
CA LEU A 185 -5.17 -15.40 -5.40
C LEU A 185 -6.32 -15.40 -6.41
N SER A 186 -7.47 -14.82 -6.07
CA SER A 186 -8.59 -14.67 -7.00
C SER A 186 -8.44 -13.47 -7.94
N ASP A 187 -7.60 -12.52 -7.58
CA ASP A 187 -7.36 -11.26 -8.30
C ASP A 187 -6.92 -11.51 -9.77
N PRO A 188 -5.82 -12.25 -10.07
CA PRO A 188 -5.48 -12.58 -11.46
C PRO A 188 -6.55 -13.36 -12.24
N MET A 189 -7.51 -14.01 -11.56
CA MET A 189 -8.61 -14.71 -12.23
C MET A 189 -9.72 -13.75 -12.65
N LEU A 190 -9.96 -12.70 -11.87
CA LEU A 190 -10.95 -11.67 -12.17
C LEU A 190 -10.47 -10.82 -13.33
N GLU A 191 -9.24 -10.33 -13.29
CA GLU A 191 -8.62 -9.60 -14.41
C GLU A 191 -8.69 -10.39 -15.73
N GLN A 192 -8.42 -11.70 -15.71
CA GLN A 192 -8.53 -12.53 -16.91
C GLN A 192 -9.96 -12.63 -17.45
N ALA A 193 -10.96 -12.68 -16.56
CA ALA A 193 -12.36 -12.64 -16.96
C ALA A 193 -12.73 -11.28 -17.56
N GLU A 194 -12.21 -10.19 -17.01
CA GLU A 194 -12.38 -8.83 -17.53
C GLU A 194 -11.77 -8.66 -18.91
N MET A 195 -10.51 -9.06 -19.07
CA MET A 195 -9.80 -9.01 -20.34
C MET A 195 -10.45 -9.91 -21.39
N ALA A 196 -11.03 -11.05 -20.99
CA ALA A 196 -11.81 -11.89 -21.89
C ALA A 196 -13.05 -11.16 -22.42
N ILE A 197 -13.75 -10.39 -21.58
CA ILE A 197 -14.90 -9.57 -22.00
C ILE A 197 -14.44 -8.46 -22.96
N LEU A 198 -13.37 -7.74 -22.63
CA LEU A 198 -12.84 -6.66 -23.48
C LEU A 198 -12.44 -7.17 -24.87
N ARG A 199 -11.83 -8.37 -24.96
CA ARG A 199 -11.45 -9.01 -26.22
C ARG A 199 -12.64 -9.39 -27.12
N THR A 200 -13.86 -9.43 -26.59
CA THR A 200 -15.07 -9.63 -27.43
C THR A 200 -15.46 -8.39 -28.24
N GLY A 201 -14.85 -7.23 -27.98
CA GLY A 201 -15.24 -5.96 -28.61
C GLY A 201 -16.58 -5.43 -28.08
N ALA A 202 -16.89 -5.70 -26.81
CA ALA A 202 -18.13 -5.28 -26.17
C ALA A 202 -18.34 -3.76 -26.30
N ALA A 203 -19.47 -3.37 -26.92
CA ALA A 203 -19.78 -1.96 -27.12
C ALA A 203 -20.06 -1.23 -25.79
N PRO A 204 -19.73 0.07 -25.68
CA PRO A 204 -20.15 0.89 -24.54
C PRO A 204 -21.66 0.80 -24.31
N GLY A 205 -22.07 0.61 -23.05
CA GLY A 205 -23.49 0.45 -22.67
C GLY A 205 -24.09 -0.93 -22.90
N SER A 206 -23.34 -1.89 -23.46
CA SER A 206 -23.78 -3.29 -23.56
C SER A 206 -23.83 -3.99 -22.20
N PHE A 207 -24.59 -5.09 -22.12
CA PHE A 207 -24.61 -5.95 -20.93
C PHE A 207 -23.21 -6.47 -20.58
N ALA A 208 -22.44 -6.91 -21.59
CA ALA A 208 -21.07 -7.38 -21.40
C ALA A 208 -20.17 -6.30 -20.75
N MET A 209 -20.24 -5.05 -21.23
CA MET A 209 -19.49 -3.95 -20.63
C MET A 209 -19.95 -3.64 -19.19
N SER A 210 -21.24 -3.83 -18.89
CA SER A 210 -21.76 -3.67 -17.53
C SER A 210 -21.24 -4.75 -16.58
N VAL A 211 -21.09 -5.98 -17.08
CA VAL A 211 -20.45 -7.09 -16.35
C VAL A 211 -18.97 -6.81 -16.12
N HIS A 212 -18.24 -6.36 -17.14
CA HIS A 212 -16.83 -5.95 -16.99
C HIS A 212 -16.67 -4.88 -15.90
N ASN A 213 -17.45 -3.80 -15.96
CA ASN A 213 -17.40 -2.73 -14.95
C ASN A 213 -17.73 -3.24 -13.54
N ALA A 214 -18.66 -4.19 -13.41
CA ALA A 214 -19.01 -4.78 -12.12
C ALA A 214 -17.90 -5.69 -11.58
N LEU A 215 -17.21 -6.44 -12.46
CA LEU A 215 -16.04 -7.22 -12.09
C LEU A 215 -14.92 -6.30 -11.61
N LEU A 216 -14.63 -5.21 -12.31
CA LEU A 216 -13.56 -4.27 -11.95
C LEU A 216 -13.80 -3.66 -10.56
N ILE A 217 -15.04 -3.23 -10.28
CA ILE A 217 -15.40 -2.72 -8.94
C ILE A 217 -15.22 -3.80 -7.86
N PHE A 218 -15.49 -5.06 -8.20
CA PHE A 218 -15.36 -6.17 -7.27
C PHE A 218 -13.90 -6.59 -7.05
N GLU A 219 -13.11 -6.69 -8.11
CA GLU A 219 -11.67 -6.96 -8.09
C GLU A 219 -10.95 -5.93 -7.22
N GLU A 220 -10.89 -4.69 -7.70
CA GLU A 220 -10.20 -3.58 -7.07
C GLU A 220 -10.76 -3.27 -5.68
N GLY A 221 -12.08 -3.10 -5.59
CA GLY A 221 -12.74 -2.58 -4.40
C GLY A 221 -12.97 -3.62 -3.31
N VAL A 222 -13.30 -4.86 -3.67
CA VAL A 222 -13.62 -5.92 -2.71
C VAL A 222 -12.44 -6.85 -2.54
N VAL A 223 -11.90 -7.40 -3.61
CA VAL A 223 -10.86 -8.43 -3.53
C VAL A 223 -9.54 -7.85 -3.03
N GLU A 224 -9.04 -6.80 -3.66
CA GLU A 224 -7.74 -6.24 -3.31
C GLU A 224 -7.78 -5.48 -1.98
N LEU A 225 -8.67 -4.49 -1.84
CA LEU A 225 -8.73 -3.67 -0.62
C LEU A 225 -9.13 -4.46 0.63
N PHE A 226 -10.12 -5.36 0.54
CA PHE A 226 -10.49 -6.19 1.72
C PHE A 226 -9.56 -7.38 1.89
N GLY A 227 -8.91 -7.88 0.85
CA GLY A 227 -7.80 -8.82 0.98
C GLY A 227 -6.69 -8.22 1.83
N THR A 228 -6.28 -6.99 1.51
CA THR A 228 -5.23 -6.25 2.22
C THR A 228 -5.65 -5.95 3.66
N LEU A 229 -6.90 -5.51 3.86
CA LEU A 229 -7.45 -5.29 5.20
C LEU A 229 -7.51 -6.60 6.02
N SER A 230 -7.80 -7.73 5.38
CA SER A 230 -7.82 -9.04 6.03
C SER A 230 -6.42 -9.44 6.52
N PHE A 231 -5.38 -9.23 5.72
CA PHE A 231 -3.99 -9.39 6.15
C PHE A 231 -3.65 -8.48 7.33
N LEU A 232 -3.97 -7.18 7.25
CA LEU A 232 -3.70 -6.23 8.33
C LEU A 232 -4.40 -6.65 9.63
N ALA A 233 -5.70 -7.00 9.55
CA ALA A 233 -6.48 -7.45 10.69
C ALA A 233 -5.90 -8.73 11.30
N ALA A 234 -5.50 -9.71 10.48
CA ALA A 234 -4.88 -10.94 10.93
C ALA A 234 -3.63 -10.65 11.80
N ILE A 235 -2.76 -9.77 11.31
CA ILE A 235 -1.50 -9.40 11.96
C ILE A 235 -1.75 -8.61 13.26
N LEU A 236 -2.67 -7.64 13.26
CA LEU A 236 -2.98 -6.84 14.46
C LEU A 236 -3.62 -7.70 15.56
N VAL A 237 -4.52 -8.62 15.20
CA VAL A 237 -5.10 -9.59 16.14
C VAL A 237 -4.02 -10.51 16.70
N TYR A 238 -3.07 -10.94 15.85
CA TYR A 238 -1.95 -11.78 16.26
C TYR A 238 -1.06 -11.05 17.26
N ILE A 239 -0.60 -9.84 16.92
CA ILE A 239 0.23 -8.99 17.78
C ILE A 239 -0.41 -8.83 19.16
N ARG A 240 -1.69 -8.48 19.20
CA ARG A 240 -2.41 -8.30 20.47
C ARG A 240 -2.43 -9.59 21.30
N ARG A 241 -2.73 -10.72 20.67
CA ARG A 241 -2.83 -12.02 21.37
C ARG A 241 -1.47 -12.50 21.89
N THR A 242 -0.40 -12.27 21.13
CA THR A 242 0.95 -12.72 21.47
C THR A 242 1.66 -11.80 22.46
N ALA A 243 1.51 -10.47 22.32
CA ALA A 243 2.14 -9.52 23.23
C ALA A 243 1.56 -9.60 24.66
N GLY A 244 0.28 -9.99 24.80
CA GLY A 244 -0.39 -10.12 26.09
C GLY A 244 -0.62 -8.80 26.84
N THR A 245 -0.21 -7.67 26.25
CA THR A 245 -0.37 -6.32 26.80
C THR A 245 -1.22 -5.44 25.90
N ASP A 246 -1.85 -4.44 26.51
CA ASP A 246 -2.64 -3.42 25.82
C ASP A 246 -1.79 -2.42 25.03
N VAL A 247 -0.53 -2.25 25.42
CA VAL A 247 0.44 -1.39 24.74
C VAL A 247 1.75 -2.17 24.60
N VAL A 248 2.28 -2.20 23.38
CA VAL A 248 3.61 -2.73 23.10
C VAL A 248 4.58 -1.57 23.01
N GLU A 249 5.62 -1.58 23.84
CA GLU A 249 6.61 -0.52 23.90
C GLU A 249 7.99 -0.99 23.43
N TRP A 250 8.61 -0.27 22.50
CA TRP A 250 9.99 -0.51 22.08
C TRP A 250 10.88 0.66 22.45
N GLN A 251 11.92 0.37 23.22
CA GLN A 251 13.01 1.32 23.45
C GLN A 251 13.93 1.28 22.24
N VAL A 252 14.05 2.42 21.56
CA VAL A 252 14.93 2.57 20.40
C VAL A 252 16.05 3.53 20.77
N ASP A 253 17.29 3.07 20.57
CA ASP A 253 18.46 3.91 20.72
C ASP A 253 18.52 4.96 19.61
N ARG A 254 18.90 6.19 19.95
CA ARG A 254 18.91 7.32 19.00
C ARG A 254 19.93 7.10 17.88
N ARG A 255 21.08 6.47 18.18
CA ARG A 255 22.12 6.17 17.18
C ARG A 255 21.64 5.08 16.24
N VAL A 256 20.96 4.07 16.75
CA VAL A 256 20.35 3.02 15.92
C VAL A 256 19.28 3.62 15.00
N ALA A 257 18.37 4.44 15.53
CA ALA A 257 17.36 5.10 14.73
C ALA A 257 17.96 6.01 13.64
N ALA A 258 18.98 6.81 13.99
CA ALA A 258 19.69 7.65 13.03
C ALA A 258 20.40 6.82 11.95
N SER A 259 21.01 5.70 12.32
CA SER A 259 21.67 4.79 11.37
C SER A 259 20.66 4.15 10.42
N VAL A 260 19.52 3.68 10.93
CA VAL A 260 18.43 3.14 10.10
C VAL A 260 17.89 4.21 9.16
N ALA A 261 17.66 5.43 9.65
CA ALA A 261 17.20 6.54 8.82
C ALA A 261 18.21 6.87 7.70
N LEU A 262 19.50 6.89 8.01
CA LEU A 262 20.56 7.11 7.03
C LEU A 262 20.62 5.99 5.98
N ILE A 263 20.50 4.73 6.40
CA ILE A 263 20.46 3.58 5.49
C ILE A 263 19.25 3.68 4.57
N VAL A 264 18.06 3.96 5.11
CA VAL A 264 16.84 4.13 4.32
C VAL A 264 16.99 5.30 3.34
N ALA A 265 17.55 6.42 3.78
CA ALA A 265 17.83 7.57 2.92
C ALA A 265 18.78 7.21 1.77
N ALA A 266 19.86 6.49 2.05
CA ALA A 266 20.81 6.02 1.05
C ALA A 266 20.17 5.04 0.07
N LEU A 267 19.34 4.11 0.56
CA LEU A 267 18.57 3.18 -0.27
C LEU A 267 17.63 3.95 -1.19
N PHE A 268 16.94 4.97 -0.71
CA PHE A 268 16.03 5.79 -1.51
C PHE A 268 16.78 6.61 -2.57
N ALA A 269 17.95 7.14 -2.21
CA ALA A 269 18.81 7.87 -3.13
C ALA A 269 19.26 7.02 -4.33
N VAL A 270 19.40 5.69 -4.15
CA VAL A 270 19.71 4.74 -5.23
C VAL A 270 18.44 4.23 -5.92
N ALA A 271 17.40 3.92 -5.15
CA ALA A 271 16.19 3.28 -5.65
C ALA A 271 15.35 4.20 -6.55
N VAL A 272 15.33 5.52 -6.30
CA VAL A 272 14.63 6.48 -7.16
C VAL A 272 15.23 6.52 -8.58
N PRO A 273 16.56 6.70 -8.77
CA PRO A 273 17.18 6.57 -10.09
C PRO A 273 16.93 5.21 -10.75
N VAL A 274 17.01 4.12 -10.00
CA VAL A 274 16.76 2.77 -10.51
C VAL A 274 15.31 2.65 -11.01
N ALA A 275 14.33 3.12 -10.23
CA ALA A 275 12.91 3.11 -10.62
C ALA A 275 12.64 3.94 -11.89
N ARG A 276 13.36 5.07 -12.06
CA ARG A 276 13.27 5.85 -13.30
C ARG A 276 13.90 5.13 -14.48
N TRP A 277 15.05 4.49 -14.26
CA TRP A 277 15.73 3.71 -15.28
C TRP A 277 14.89 2.50 -15.73
N THR A 278 14.28 1.77 -14.80
CA THR A 278 13.41 0.63 -15.14
C THR A 278 12.22 1.06 -15.98
N VAL A 279 11.54 2.15 -15.62
CA VAL A 279 10.43 2.72 -16.42
C VAL A 279 10.90 3.15 -17.81
N ALA A 280 12.11 3.68 -17.95
CA ALA A 280 12.66 4.12 -19.23
C ALA A 280 13.06 2.97 -20.16
N VAL A 281 13.37 1.79 -19.61
CA VAL A 281 13.84 0.61 -20.37
C VAL A 281 12.71 -0.38 -20.68
N LEU A 282 11.71 -0.48 -19.80
CA LEU A 282 10.56 -1.35 -20.02
C LEU A 282 9.65 -0.79 -21.11
N PRO A 283 8.90 -1.64 -21.83
CA PRO A 283 7.89 -1.17 -22.77
C PRO A 283 6.90 -0.20 -22.11
N PRO A 284 6.33 0.74 -22.87
CA PRO A 284 5.24 1.56 -22.36
C PRO A 284 4.07 0.64 -21.99
N GLY A 285 3.81 0.53 -20.69
CA GLY A 285 2.58 -0.02 -20.12
C GLY A 285 1.74 1.13 -19.58
N ASP A 286 1.05 0.87 -18.47
CA ASP A 286 0.22 1.85 -17.80
C ASP A 286 0.99 3.06 -17.24
N THR A 287 0.21 4.04 -16.79
CA THR A 287 0.72 5.38 -16.46
C THR A 287 1.39 5.48 -15.08
N GLY A 288 1.57 4.38 -14.35
CA GLY A 288 2.21 4.34 -13.04
C GLY A 288 3.58 5.02 -13.00
N ILE A 289 3.85 5.76 -11.92
CA ILE A 289 5.08 6.54 -11.68
C ILE A 289 5.74 6.01 -10.41
N PRO A 290 6.54 4.92 -10.47
CA PRO A 290 7.10 4.29 -9.28
C PRO A 290 8.00 5.21 -8.46
N ALA A 291 8.59 6.24 -9.08
CA ALA A 291 9.38 7.24 -8.37
C ALA A 291 8.56 8.02 -7.31
N ASN A 292 7.24 8.12 -7.46
CA ASN A 292 6.34 8.79 -6.53
C ASN A 292 6.13 7.99 -5.24
N TRP A 293 6.34 6.68 -5.28
CA TRP A 293 6.20 5.82 -4.11
C TRP A 293 7.17 6.19 -2.99
N PHE A 294 8.42 6.52 -3.31
CA PHE A 294 9.46 6.81 -2.31
C PHE A 294 9.12 8.00 -1.40
N PRO A 295 8.83 9.21 -1.92
CA PRO A 295 8.39 10.32 -1.06
C PRO A 295 7.09 10.00 -0.33
N ALA A 296 6.13 9.34 -1.00
CA ALA A 296 4.86 8.97 -0.37
C ALA A 296 5.07 8.03 0.83
N ALA A 297 5.83 6.96 0.66
CA ALA A 297 6.14 5.98 1.70
C ALA A 297 6.95 6.59 2.85
N ALA A 298 7.95 7.44 2.56
CA ALA A 298 8.72 8.14 3.59
C ALA A 298 7.81 9.01 4.47
N LEU A 299 6.93 9.81 3.85
CA LEU A 299 6.03 10.71 4.56
C LEU A 299 4.96 9.95 5.35
N ALA A 300 4.42 8.84 4.80
CA ALA A 300 3.51 7.97 5.54
C ALA A 300 4.20 7.32 6.76
N ALA A 301 5.43 6.84 6.59
CA ALA A 301 6.23 6.31 7.70
C ALA A 301 6.52 7.38 8.77
N CYS A 302 6.82 8.62 8.37
CA CYS A 302 6.99 9.75 9.29
C CYS A 302 5.71 10.01 10.10
N ALA A 303 4.54 9.98 9.45
CA ALA A 303 3.26 10.13 10.14
C ALA A 303 3.04 9.05 11.21
N LEU A 304 3.31 7.79 10.86
CA LEU A 304 3.20 6.65 11.79
C LEU A 304 4.17 6.79 12.97
N VAL A 305 5.44 7.12 12.71
CA VAL A 305 6.45 7.32 13.76
C VAL A 305 6.08 8.49 14.67
N ALA A 306 5.61 9.62 14.11
CA ALA A 306 5.21 10.78 14.90
C ALA A 306 4.09 10.43 15.88
N VAL A 307 3.07 9.69 15.43
CA VAL A 307 1.98 9.20 16.29
C VAL A 307 2.49 8.17 17.30
N ALA A 308 3.38 7.25 16.90
CA ALA A 308 3.90 6.22 17.79
C ALA A 308 4.79 6.77 18.92
N VAL A 309 5.49 7.89 18.68
CA VAL A 309 6.37 8.54 19.67
C VAL A 309 5.61 9.56 20.54
N GLN A 310 4.82 10.45 19.93
CA GLN A 310 4.20 11.58 20.64
C GLN A 310 2.70 11.43 20.89
N GLY A 311 2.08 10.35 20.41
CA GLY A 311 0.66 10.08 20.57
C GLY A 311 -0.21 11.19 19.97
N ARG A 312 -1.15 11.72 20.78
CA ARG A 312 -2.14 12.72 20.32
C ARG A 312 -1.52 14.06 19.92
N ARG A 313 -0.36 14.43 20.48
CA ARG A 313 0.28 15.73 20.21
C ARG A 313 0.81 15.84 18.77
N ALA A 314 1.19 14.71 18.16
CA ALA A 314 1.68 14.67 16.78
C ALA A 314 0.58 14.66 15.70
N LYS A 315 -0.71 14.61 16.07
CA LYS A 315 -1.80 14.46 15.08
C LYS A 315 -1.76 15.50 13.95
N PRO A 316 -1.54 16.81 14.18
CA PRO A 316 -1.47 17.78 13.10
C PRO A 316 -0.29 17.52 12.15
N ALA A 317 0.88 17.22 12.71
CA ALA A 317 2.08 16.92 11.92
C ALA A 317 1.92 15.62 11.12
N ALA A 318 1.33 14.58 11.73
CA ALA A 318 1.03 13.32 11.05
C ALA A 318 0.00 13.51 9.93
N ALA A 319 -1.03 14.32 10.14
CA ALA A 319 -2.01 14.66 9.10
C ALA A 319 -1.37 15.41 7.94
N LEU A 320 -0.48 16.38 8.22
CA LEU A 320 0.29 17.06 7.17
C LEU A 320 1.20 16.09 6.40
N CYS A 321 1.89 15.20 7.10
CA CYS A 321 2.74 14.18 6.46
C CYS A 321 1.90 13.26 5.56
N LEU A 322 0.71 12.82 6.00
CA LEU A 322 -0.19 12.02 5.17
C LEU A 322 -0.73 12.81 3.97
N ALA A 323 -1.07 14.09 4.14
CA ALA A 323 -1.50 14.94 3.02
C ALA A 323 -0.40 15.12 1.98
N LEU A 324 0.85 15.31 2.41
CA LEU A 324 2.01 15.37 1.52
C LEU A 324 2.30 14.01 0.88
N SER A 325 2.14 12.91 1.64
CA SER A 325 2.25 11.55 1.12
C SER A 325 1.27 11.33 -0.04
N ALA A 326 0.00 11.71 0.15
CA ALA A 326 -1.02 11.65 -0.88
C ALA A 326 -0.69 12.57 -2.06
N TYR A 327 -0.22 13.79 -1.81
CA TYR A 327 0.15 14.74 -2.86
C TYR A 327 1.20 14.18 -3.83
N PHE A 328 2.24 13.52 -3.30
CA PHE A 328 3.25 12.87 -4.13
C PHE A 328 2.76 11.55 -4.73
N GLY A 329 2.20 10.65 -3.91
CA GLY A 329 1.79 9.32 -4.34
C GLY A 329 0.69 9.32 -5.38
N ALA A 330 -0.29 10.22 -5.25
CA ALA A 330 -1.39 10.40 -6.19
C ALA A 330 -1.04 11.39 -7.33
N GLY A 331 0.24 11.69 -7.56
CA GLY A 331 0.67 12.53 -8.68
C GLY A 331 0.06 13.94 -8.73
N LEU A 332 -0.48 14.45 -7.61
CA LEU A 332 -1.32 15.66 -7.61
C LEU A 332 -0.55 16.92 -8.02
N TYR A 333 0.78 16.88 -7.91
CA TYR A 333 1.65 17.94 -8.39
C TYR A 333 1.55 18.19 -9.90
N GLY A 334 1.16 17.18 -10.69
CA GLY A 334 0.92 17.30 -12.12
C GLY A 334 -0.24 18.24 -12.47
N TYR A 335 -1.23 18.37 -11.58
CA TYR A 335 -2.33 19.32 -11.74
C TYR A 335 -1.93 20.76 -11.38
N THR A 336 -0.83 20.93 -10.63
CA THR A 336 -0.32 22.23 -10.21
C THR A 336 0.89 22.63 -11.06
N SER A 337 0.63 23.34 -12.16
CA SER A 337 1.66 23.78 -13.13
C SER A 337 2.82 24.60 -12.54
N TRP A 338 2.65 25.16 -11.33
CA TRP A 338 3.68 25.91 -10.58
C TRP A 338 4.72 24.99 -9.91
N LEU A 339 4.33 23.83 -9.36
CA LEU A 339 5.27 22.97 -8.61
C LEU A 339 6.05 21.98 -9.51
N ALA A 340 5.55 21.72 -10.72
CA ALA A 340 6.06 20.69 -11.63
C ALA A 340 7.51 20.87 -12.13
N ARG A 341 8.22 21.94 -11.76
CA ARG A 341 9.55 22.26 -12.30
C ARG A 341 10.76 21.86 -11.45
N SER A 342 10.62 21.15 -10.33
CA SER A 342 11.84 20.73 -9.64
C SER A 342 11.78 19.36 -8.99
N HIS A 343 12.54 18.43 -9.57
CA HIS A 343 13.09 17.26 -8.88
C HIS A 343 13.78 17.62 -7.54
N ALA A 344 14.21 18.89 -7.40
CA ALA A 344 14.69 19.44 -6.14
C ALA A 344 13.60 19.48 -5.06
N ALA A 345 12.32 19.68 -5.39
CA ALA A 345 11.22 19.66 -4.43
C ALA A 345 10.93 18.24 -3.92
N GLU A 346 11.02 17.21 -4.77
CA GLU A 346 10.91 15.80 -4.35
C GLU A 346 12.06 15.42 -3.41
N ALA A 347 13.30 15.72 -3.81
CA ALA A 347 14.48 15.45 -3.00
C ALA A 347 14.48 16.26 -1.68
N ALA A 348 14.04 17.52 -1.72
CA ALA A 348 13.89 18.37 -0.55
C ALA A 348 12.75 17.91 0.36
N ALA A 349 11.63 17.40 -0.18
CA ALA A 349 10.54 16.86 0.61
C ALA A 349 10.96 15.58 1.33
N VAL A 350 11.66 14.67 0.64
CA VAL A 350 12.25 13.46 1.26
C VAL A 350 13.29 13.86 2.31
N GLY A 351 14.19 14.79 1.98
CA GLY A 351 15.22 15.30 2.89
C GLY A 351 14.62 15.98 4.12
N ALA A 352 13.60 16.81 3.97
CA ALA A 352 12.90 17.50 5.05
C ALA A 352 12.10 16.53 5.93
N ALA A 353 11.41 15.55 5.33
CA ALA A 353 10.69 14.52 6.06
C ALA A 353 11.64 13.69 6.94
N LEU A 354 12.77 13.26 6.38
CA LEU A 354 13.79 12.51 7.10
C LEU A 354 14.49 13.37 8.17
N ALA A 355 14.75 14.65 7.89
CA ALA A 355 15.32 15.60 8.85
C ALA A 355 14.36 15.99 9.97
N ALA A 356 13.05 15.86 9.76
CA ALA A 356 12.03 16.10 10.79
C ALA A 356 11.99 14.98 11.85
N ILE A 357 12.38 13.74 11.52
CA ILE A 357 12.37 12.61 12.46
C ILE A 357 13.21 12.92 13.73
N PRO A 358 14.47 13.41 13.63
CA PRO A 358 15.23 13.87 14.80
C PRO A 358 14.59 15.03 15.56
N LEU A 359 13.99 16.01 14.87
CA LEU A 359 13.39 17.20 15.49
C LEU A 359 12.15 16.86 16.33
N VAL A 360 11.34 15.90 15.86
CA VAL A 360 10.20 15.32 16.60
C VAL A 360 10.67 14.61 17.89
N THR A 361 11.92 14.14 17.95
CA THR A 361 12.46 13.45 19.14
C THR A 361 13.18 14.36 20.15
N ARG A 362 13.36 15.66 19.86
CA ARG A 362 14.07 16.61 20.75
C ARG A 362 13.20 17.24 21.84
N SER A 363 11.88 17.21 21.75
CA SER A 363 11.00 18.02 22.62
C SER A 363 10.67 17.42 24.01
N SER A 364 11.43 16.43 24.51
CA SER A 364 11.16 15.82 25.82
C SER A 364 12.11 16.27 26.94
N THR A 365 12.91 17.32 26.72
CA THR A 365 13.75 17.97 27.75
C THR A 365 13.53 19.48 27.73
N PHE A 366 12.27 19.91 27.77
CA PHE A 366 11.95 21.18 28.42
C PHE A 366 11.44 20.82 29.81
N ASP A 367 12.39 20.53 30.70
CA ASP A 367 12.15 20.77 32.10
C ASP A 367 11.97 22.28 32.23
N LEU A 368 10.72 22.70 32.45
CA LEU A 368 10.44 24.00 33.04
C LEU A 368 11.00 23.95 34.48
N VAL A 369 12.30 24.20 34.59
CA VAL A 369 12.91 24.70 35.82
C VAL A 369 12.89 26.21 35.72
N ALA A 370 11.83 26.80 36.28
CA ALA A 370 11.83 27.99 37.12
C ALA A 370 10.39 28.23 37.59
#